data_AF-A0A1N6MWG8-F1
#
_entry.id   AF-A0A1N6MWG8-F1
#
_cell.length_a   1.000
_cell.length_b   1.000
_cell.length_c   1.000
_cell.angle_alpha   90.00
_cell.angle_beta   90.00
_cell.angle_gamma   90.00
#
_symmetry.space_group_name_H-M   'P 1'
#
loop_
_entity.id
_entity.type
_entity.pdbx_description
1 polymer ?
#
loop_
_entity_poly.entity_id
_entity_poly.type
_entity_poly.pdbx_seq_one_letter_code
_entity_poly.pdbx_strand_id
1 'polypeptide(L)' 'MLMTIAEQLEQKGHEEGWEKGKEEGKLETARALLQHGVSLDIIVTSTGLSRDKIEALNH' A
#
# COMPACT_ATOMS: atom_id res chain seq x y z
N MET A 1 0.30 30.61 13.16
CA MET A 1 1.76 30.56 12.95
C MET A 1 2.01 30.23 11.48
N LEU A 2 3.01 30.83 10.83
CA LEU A 2 3.39 30.56 9.45
C LEU A 2 4.45 29.43 9.48
N MET A 3 4.18 28.31 8.80
CA MET A 3 5.17 27.24 8.63
C MET A 3 6.29 27.70 7.71
N THR A 4 7.51 27.26 8.01
CA THR A 4 8.69 27.47 7.18
C THR A 4 8.69 26.51 6.00
N ILE A 5 9.45 26.85 4.94
CA ILE A 5 9.62 25.98 3.77
C ILE A 5 10.23 24.62 4.18
N ALA A 6 11.13 24.61 5.17
CA ALA A 6 11.72 23.37 5.67
C ALA A 6 10.67 22.44 6.31
N GLU A 7 9.81 22.99 7.18
CA GLU A 7 8.71 22.23 7.80
C GLU A 7 7.71 21.72 6.75
N GLN A 8 7.41 22.51 5.73
CA GLN A 8 6.54 22.09 4.63
C GLN A 8 7.13 20.91 3.83
N LEU A 9 8.44 20.94 3.55
CA LEU A 9 9.12 19.87 2.84
C LEU A 9 9.20 18.58 3.68
N GLU A 10 9.47 18.70 4.98
CA GLU A 10 9.48 17.56 5.90
C GLU A 10 8.09 16.92 6.00
N GLN A 11 7.04 17.73 6.18
CA GLN A 11 5.67 17.24 6.25
C GLN A 11 5.28 16.51 4.96
N LYS A 12 5.59 17.09 3.80
CA LYS A 12 5.31 16.46 2.51
C LYS A 12 6.06 15.15 2.34
N GLY A 13 7.34 15.10 2.73
CA GLY A 13 8.14 13.88 2.69
C GLY A 13 7.57 12.78 3.59
N HIS A 14 7.11 13.14 4.79
CA HIS A 14 6.46 12.21 5.71
C HIS A 14 5.13 11.69 5.15
N GLU A 15 4.28 12.56 4.60
CA GLU A 15 3.02 12.17 3.97
C GLU A 15 3.24 11.24 2.78
N GLU A 16 4.18 11.56 1.88
CA GLU A 16 4.53 10.69 0.76
C GLU A 16 5.10 9.34 1.21
N GLY A 17 5.97 9.34 2.22
CA GLY A 17 6.54 8.11 2.79
C GLY A 17 5.47 7.22 3.43
N TRP A 18 4.54 7.82 4.17
CA TRP A 18 3.42 7.13 4.80
C TRP A 18 2.50 6.48 3.77
N GLU A 19 2.09 7.22 2.74
CA GLU A 19 1.20 6.67 1.70
C GLU A 19 1.90 5.55 0.90
N LYS A 20 3.18 5.71 0.56
CA LYS A 20 3.98 4.65 -0.09
C LYS A 20 4.08 3.40 0.78
N GLY A 21 4.44 3.55 2.06
CA GLY A 21 4.56 2.42 2.99
C GLY A 21 3.23 1.69 3.20
N LYS A 22 2.13 2.42 3.25
CA LYS A 22 0.78 1.83 3.33
C LYS A 22 0.42 1.05 2.06
N GLU A 23 0.79 1.54 0.89
CA GLU A 23 0.59 0.83 -0.37
C GLU A 23 1.45 -0.43 -0.47
N GLU A 24 2.75 -0.33 -0.16
CA GLU A 24 3.69 -1.45 -0.13
C GLU A 24 3.23 -2.54 0.83
N GLY A 25 2.83 -2.19 2.06
CA GLY A 25 2.35 -3.16 3.05
C GLY A 25 1.09 -3.92 2.60
N LYS A 26 0.19 -3.26 1.86
CA LYS A 26 -0.97 -3.94 1.26
C LYS A 26 -0.55 -4.94 0.19
N LEU A 27 0.41 -4.58 -0.67
CA LEU A 27 0.92 -5.45 -1.73
C LEU A 27 1.66 -6.66 -1.16
N GLU A 28 2.51 -6.47 -0.15
CA GLU A 28 3.21 -7.55 0.54
C GLU A 28 2.23 -8.52 1.21
N THR A 29 1.23 -7.98 1.92
CA THR A 29 0.18 -8.79 2.54
C THR A 29 -0.59 -9.59 1.49
N ALA A 30 -1.01 -8.96 0.38
CA ALA A 30 -1.71 -9.64 -0.70
C ALA A 30 -0.87 -10.76 -1.34
N ARG A 31 0.42 -10.51 -1.59
CA ARG A 31 1.35 -11.51 -2.13
C ARG A 31 1.50 -12.70 -1.17
N ALA A 32 1.68 -12.46 0.12
CA ALA A 32 1.79 -13.53 1.11
C ALA A 32 0.51 -14.38 1.16
N LEU A 33 -0.66 -13.73 1.19
CA LEU A 33 -1.95 -14.43 1.19
C LEU A 33 -2.15 -15.28 -0.07
N LEU A 34 -1.78 -14.78 -1.24
CA LEU A 34 -1.80 -15.55 -2.50
C LEU A 34 -0.91 -16.79 -2.41
N GLN A 35 0.32 -16.64 -1.91
CA GLN A 35 1.28 -17.74 -1.73
C GLN A 35 0.75 -18.82 -0.78
N HIS A 36 -0.07 -18.43 0.20
CA HIS A 36 -0.74 -19.34 1.13
C HIS A 36 -2.06 -19.92 0.59
N GLY A 37 -2.43 -19.64 -0.66
CA GLY A 37 -3.63 -20.19 -1.30
C GLY A 37 -4.94 -19.56 -0.81
N VAL A 38 -4.89 -18.37 -0.20
CA VAL A 38 -6.09 -17.63 0.18
C VAL A 38 -6.82 -17.16 -1.08
N SER A 39 -8.15 -17.23 -1.08
CA SER A 39 -8.94 -16.90 -2.25
C SER A 39 -8.81 -15.41 -2.63
N LEU A 40 -8.83 -15.15 -3.93
CA LEU A 40 -8.68 -13.81 -4.49
C LEU A 40 -9.72 -12.82 -3.95
N ASP A 41 -10.97 -13.25 -3.77
CA ASP A 41 -12.04 -12.42 -3.22
C ASP A 41 -11.79 -12.02 -1.74
N ILE A 42 -11.22 -12.92 -0.93
CA ILE A 42 -10.84 -12.61 0.45
C ILE A 42 -9.70 -11.59 0.44
N ILE A 43 -8.72 -11.74 -0.45
CA ILE A 43 -7.58 -10.82 -0.55
C ILE A 43 -8.02 -9.43 -0.99
N VAL A 44 -8.88 -9.33 -2.02
CA VAL A 44 -9.47 -8.06 -2.50
C VAL A 44 -10.19 -7.34 -1.35
N THR A 45 -11.09 -8.03 -0.65
CA THR A 45 -11.89 -7.42 0.43
C THR A 45 -11.06 -7.04 1.65
N SER A 46 -10.00 -7.81 1.96
CA SER A 46 -9.15 -7.58 3.14
C SER A 46 -8.10 -6.48 2.93
N THR A 47 -7.55 -6.36 1.72
CA THR A 47 -6.47 -5.38 1.42
C THR A 47 -7.00 -4.10 0.77
N GLY A 48 -8.20 -4.15 0.20
CA GLY A 48 -8.79 -3.07 -0.60
C GLY A 48 -8.07 -2.85 -1.93
N LEU A 49 -7.25 -3.79 -2.39
CA LEU A 49 -6.62 -3.76 -3.70
C LEU A 49 -7.60 -4.26 -4.78
N SER A 50 -7.47 -3.76 -6.00
CA SER A 50 -8.23 -4.28 -7.13
C SER A 50 -7.75 -5.69 -7.49
N ARG A 51 -8.64 -6.46 -8.12
CA ARG A 51 -8.32 -7.80 -8.61
C ARG A 51 -7.10 -7.78 -9.55
N ASP A 52 -7.10 -6.90 -10.54
CA ASP A 52 -6.01 -6.75 -11.51
C ASP A 52 -4.65 -6.51 -10.82
N LYS A 53 -4.64 -5.71 -9.74
CA LYS A 53 -3.42 -5.40 -9.00
C LYS A 53 -2.90 -6.61 -8.23
N ILE A 54 -3.79 -7.45 -7.72
CA ILE A 54 -3.42 -8.70 -7.03
C ILE A 54 -2.96 -9.76 -8.03
N GLU A 55 -3.64 -9.90 -9.17
CA GLU A 55 -3.25 -10.84 -10.23
C GLU A 55 -1.86 -10.52 -10.80
N ALA A 56 -1.51 -9.24 -10.91
CA ALA A 56 -0.17 -8.81 -11.31
C ALA A 56 0.95 -9.21 -10.33
N LEU A 57 0.62 -9.62 -9.09
CA LEU A 57 1.61 -10.09 -8.11
C LEU A 57 2.01 -11.55 -8.33
N ASN A 58 1.30 -12.28 -9.18
CA ASN A 58 1.48 -13.72 -9.44
C ASN A 58 2.32 -14.01 -10.72
N HIS A 59 2.98 -12.98 -11.27
CA HIS A 59 3.91 -13.09 -12.40
C HIS A 59 5.38 -13.06 -11.94
#